data_AF-A0A257TDU9-F1
#
_entry.id   AF-A0A257TDU9-F1
#
_cell.length_a   1.000
_cell.length_b   1.000
_cell.length_c   1.000
_cell.angle_alpha   90.00
_cell.angle_beta   90.00
_cell.angle_gamma   90.00
#
_symmetry.space_group_name_H-M   'P 1'
#
loop_
_entity.id
_entity.type
_entity.pdbx_description
1 polymer ?
#
loop_
_entity_poly.entity_id
_entity_poly.type
_entity_poly.pdbx_seq_one_letter_code
_entity_poly.pdbx_strand_id
1 'polypeptide(L)'
;MTSMNRNSVFAQIGTLVLIASLFVGVSFLAHVYQSDISYLLHTRGWVSIAGFILLTAIFVVFVIPLDVVLLIPIGAVVWGPVPTAIMSITGWTIGAAVAFGIGRWFGESVVGMLIGTTRIHAIERRIPKTNLFWGVVALRMLVSVDILSYALGIFSTMPLGRYLLATAIGVLPFGFYFAYAGTLPLAYQVLALALALSLAMVALVQYGIRREP
;
A
#
# COMPACT_ATOMS: atom_id res chain seq x y z
N MET A 1 -1.41 -8.47 -25.33
CA MET A 1 -0.47 -8.77 -24.23
C MET A 1 0.85 -8.09 -24.55
N THR A 2 1.10 -6.90 -24.00
CA THR A 2 2.37 -6.18 -24.14
C THR A 2 3.46 -6.97 -23.41
N SER A 3 4.49 -7.43 -24.13
CA SER A 3 5.64 -8.08 -23.53
C SER A 3 6.32 -7.14 -22.55
N MET A 4 6.28 -7.44 -21.25
CA MET A 4 7.02 -6.67 -20.24
C MET A 4 8.52 -6.75 -20.55
N ASN A 5 9.19 -5.59 -20.49
CA ASN A 5 10.64 -5.52 -20.69
C ASN A 5 11.33 -6.30 -19.56
N ARG A 6 12.30 -7.17 -19.87
CA ARG A 6 13.06 -7.97 -18.90
C ARG A 6 13.53 -7.13 -17.71
N ASN A 7 14.14 -5.97 -17.98
CA ASN A 7 14.66 -5.08 -16.94
C ASN A 7 13.55 -4.57 -15.99
N SER A 8 12.31 -4.42 -16.48
CA SER A 8 11.17 -4.01 -15.66
C SER A 8 10.66 -5.12 -14.72
N VAL A 9 10.72 -6.39 -15.16
CA VAL A 9 10.33 -7.54 -14.32
C VAL A 9 11.34 -7.75 -13.19
N PHE A 10 12.64 -7.71 -13.51
CA PHE A 10 13.70 -7.79 -12.49
C PHE A 10 13.62 -6.64 -11.48
N ALA A 11 13.38 -5.42 -11.95
CA ALA A 11 13.21 -4.26 -11.06
C ALA A 11 12.00 -4.43 -10.12
N GLN A 12 10.85 -4.87 -10.63
CA GLN A 12 9.65 -5.10 -9.82
C GLN A 12 9.87 -6.20 -8.77
N ILE A 13 10.46 -7.32 -9.15
CA ILE A 13 10.79 -8.41 -8.22
C ILE A 13 11.76 -7.91 -7.15
N GLY A 14 12.81 -7.18 -7.54
CA GLY A 14 13.75 -6.57 -6.60
C GLY A 14 13.08 -5.61 -5.62
N THR A 15 12.14 -4.76 -6.08
CA THR A 15 11.37 -3.87 -5.22
C THR A 15 10.49 -4.65 -4.22
N LEU A 16 9.79 -5.69 -4.67
CA LEU A 16 8.95 -6.51 -3.79
C LEU A 16 9.78 -7.22 -2.72
N VAL A 17 10.93 -7.78 -3.10
CA VAL A 17 11.88 -8.41 -2.18
C VAL A 17 12.42 -7.41 -1.17
N LEU A 18 12.78 -6.20 -1.60
CA LEU A 18 13.24 -5.14 -0.71
C LEU A 18 12.16 -4.76 0.31
N ILE A 19 10.92 -4.53 -0.16
CA ILE A 19 9.78 -4.21 0.70
C ILE A 19 9.55 -5.32 1.74
N ALA A 20 9.53 -6.58 1.30
CA ALA A 20 9.33 -7.72 2.20
C ALA A 20 10.49 -7.88 3.20
N SER A 21 11.73 -7.68 2.76
CA SER A 21 12.91 -7.74 3.63
C SER A 21 12.89 -6.63 4.68
N LEU A 22 12.54 -5.41 4.27
CA LEU A 22 12.38 -4.29 5.19
C LEU A 22 11.23 -4.51 6.17
N PHE A 23 10.09 -5.05 5.72
CA PHE A 23 8.98 -5.41 6.60
C PHE A 23 9.42 -6.37 7.70
N VAL A 24 10.11 -7.45 7.33
CA VAL A 24 10.64 -8.44 8.29
C VAL A 24 11.67 -7.80 9.23
N GLY A 25 12.58 -6.98 8.69
CA GLY A 25 13.59 -6.28 9.49
C GLY A 25 12.98 -5.32 10.52
N VAL A 26 11.96 -4.55 10.11
CA VAL A 26 11.24 -3.64 11.01
C VAL A 26 10.41 -4.42 12.02
N SER A 27 9.75 -5.51 11.62
CA SER A 27 9.02 -6.38 12.56
C SER A 27 9.97 -6.95 13.62
N PHE A 28 11.16 -7.40 13.22
CA PHE A 28 12.20 -7.83 14.15
C PHE A 28 12.60 -6.72 15.14
N LEU A 29 12.92 -5.53 14.63
CA LEU A 29 13.26 -4.37 15.46
C LEU A 29 12.12 -3.99 16.42
N ALA A 30 10.87 -4.02 15.94
CA ALA A 30 9.69 -3.72 16.73
C ALA A 30 9.51 -4.72 17.89
N HIS A 31 9.78 -6.01 17.66
CA HIS A 31 9.77 -7.02 18.71
C HIS A 31 10.93 -6.87 19.71
N VAL A 32 12.14 -6.56 19.23
CA VAL A 32 13.32 -6.36 20.09
C VAL A 32 13.13 -5.17 21.03
N TYR A 33 12.61 -4.05 20.52
CA TYR A 33 12.41 -2.81 21.28
C TYR A 33 10.96 -2.63 21.76
N GLN A 34 10.17 -3.70 21.82
CA GLN A 34 8.74 -3.63 22.11
C GLN A 34 8.44 -2.89 23.42
N SER A 35 9.21 -3.14 24.48
CA SER A 35 9.01 -2.49 25.79
C SER A 35 9.15 -0.97 25.70
N ASP A 36 10.19 -0.50 25.02
CA ASP A 36 10.53 0.93 24.91
C ASP A 36 9.52 1.65 24.01
N ILE A 37 9.20 1.03 22.87
CA ILE A 37 8.23 1.57 21.91
C ILE A 37 6.84 1.64 22.56
N SER A 38 6.40 0.57 23.23
CA SER A 38 5.10 0.54 23.90
C SER A 38 5.04 1.57 25.03
N TYR A 39 6.10 1.74 25.82
CA TYR A 39 6.15 2.77 26.85
C TYR A 39 5.97 4.18 26.25
N LEU A 40 6.70 4.50 25.17
CA LEU A 40 6.61 5.81 24.50
C LEU A 40 5.24 6.06 23.86
N LEU A 41 4.63 5.04 23.28
CA LEU A 41 3.38 5.18 22.54
C LEU A 41 2.15 5.16 23.48
N HIS A 42 2.17 4.38 24.57
CA HIS A 42 1.08 4.37 25.54
C HIS A 42 1.09 5.61 26.44
N THR A 43 2.26 6.12 26.85
CA THR A 43 2.35 7.36 27.63
C THR A 43 1.77 8.57 26.89
N ARG A 44 1.82 8.56 25.56
CA ARG A 44 1.26 9.61 24.69
C ARG A 44 -0.19 9.35 24.26
N GLY A 45 -0.80 8.24 24.66
CA GLY A 45 -2.22 7.93 24.47
C GLY A 45 -2.74 8.19 23.06
N TRP A 46 -3.72 9.09 22.94
CA TRP A 46 -4.38 9.45 21.67
C TRP A 46 -3.46 10.15 20.66
N VAL A 47 -2.38 10.80 21.11
CA VAL A 47 -1.43 11.51 20.22
C VAL A 47 -0.70 10.51 19.32
N SER A 48 -0.35 9.34 19.86
CA SER A 48 0.29 8.27 19.11
C SER A 48 -0.62 7.71 18.01
N ILE A 49 -1.90 7.53 18.34
CA ILE A 49 -2.94 7.07 17.41
C ILE A 49 -3.15 8.10 16.29
N ALA A 50 -3.33 9.37 16.65
CA ALA A 50 -3.49 10.45 15.68
C ALA A 50 -2.24 10.57 14.80
N GLY A 51 -1.04 10.51 15.37
CA GLY A 51 0.22 10.54 14.64
C GLY A 51 0.37 9.40 13.64
N PHE A 52 0.00 8.18 14.04
CA PHE A 52 0.01 7.01 13.15
C PHE A 52 -0.91 7.21 11.94
N ILE A 53 -2.15 7.63 12.19
CA ILE A 53 -3.17 7.85 11.14
C ILE A 53 -2.72 8.97 10.19
N LEU A 54 -2.23 10.09 10.74
CA LEU A 54 -1.77 11.23 9.97
C LEU A 54 -0.55 10.88 9.10
N LEU A 55 0.43 10.17 9.66
CA LEU A 55 1.61 9.76 8.92
C LEU A 55 1.26 8.77 7.80
N THR A 56 0.36 7.83 8.07
CA THR A 56 -0.18 6.92 7.05
C THR A 56 -0.88 7.68 5.93
N ALA A 57 -1.70 8.69 6.27
CA ALA A 57 -2.36 9.53 5.28
C ALA A 57 -1.35 10.34 4.44
N ILE A 58 -0.31 10.89 5.06
CA ILE A 58 0.78 11.62 4.39
C ILE A 58 1.49 10.71 3.39
N PHE A 59 1.83 9.48 3.79
CA PHE A 59 2.48 8.52 2.91
C PHE A 59 1.64 8.19 1.67
N VAL A 60 0.31 8.07 1.82
CA VAL A 60 -0.60 7.91 0.67
C VAL A 60 -0.62 9.15 -0.21
N VAL A 61 -0.69 10.36 0.36
CA VAL A 61 -0.71 11.60 -0.43
C VAL A 61 0.55 11.72 -1.29
N PHE A 62 1.72 11.39 -0.75
CA PHE A 62 2.99 11.49 -1.47
C PHE A 62 3.38 10.23 -2.25
N VAL A 63 2.52 9.21 -2.31
CA VAL A 63 2.77 7.95 -3.05
C VAL A 63 4.04 7.24 -2.55
N ILE A 64 4.18 7.19 -1.22
CA ILE A 64 5.34 6.64 -0.52
C ILE A 64 4.92 5.32 0.14
N PRO A 65 5.42 4.15 -0.31
CA PRO A 65 5.02 2.84 0.24
C PRO A 65 5.73 2.51 1.56
N LEU A 66 5.83 3.47 2.49
CA LEU A 66 6.55 3.31 3.76
C LEU A 66 5.65 2.93 4.92
N ASP A 67 4.35 3.15 4.85
CA ASP A 67 3.40 2.78 5.90
C ASP A 67 3.38 1.25 6.10
N VAL A 68 3.26 0.48 5.02
CA VAL A 68 3.23 -0.99 5.05
C VAL A 68 4.52 -1.54 5.64
N VAL A 69 5.66 -0.91 5.32
CA VAL A 69 6.99 -1.39 5.68
C VAL A 69 7.40 -0.97 7.08
N LEU A 70 7.10 0.27 7.46
CA LEU A 70 7.59 0.87 8.71
C LEU A 70 6.51 0.89 9.78
N LEU A 71 5.34 1.46 9.47
CA LEU A 71 4.34 1.78 10.47
C LEU A 71 3.56 0.54 10.91
N ILE A 72 3.07 -0.26 9.96
CA ILE A 72 2.19 -1.39 10.28
C ILE A 72 2.86 -2.42 11.20
N PRO A 73 4.12 -2.87 10.99
CA PRO A 73 4.75 -3.81 11.91
C PRO A 73 4.91 -3.24 13.32
N ILE A 74 5.30 -1.97 13.44
CA ILE A 74 5.45 -1.29 14.73
C ILE A 74 4.08 -1.22 15.43
N GLY A 75 3.06 -0.75 14.72
CA GLY A 75 1.72 -0.64 15.28
C GLY A 75 1.16 -2.00 15.70
N ALA A 76 1.37 -3.03 14.89
CA ALA A 76 0.85 -4.36 15.14
C ALA A 76 1.45 -5.00 16.40
N VAL A 77 2.75 -4.76 16.66
CA VAL A 77 3.42 -5.22 17.88
C VAL A 77 2.95 -4.44 19.13
N VAL A 78 2.66 -3.16 18.98
CA VAL A 78 2.32 -2.26 20.10
C VAL A 78 0.84 -2.35 20.48
N TRP A 79 -0.05 -2.14 19.51
CA TRP A 79 -1.50 -2.07 19.72
C TRP A 79 -2.23 -3.36 19.34
N GLY A 80 -1.53 -4.32 18.76
CA GLY A 80 -2.14 -5.53 18.21
C GLY A 80 -2.65 -5.33 16.77
N PRO A 81 -3.10 -6.42 16.13
CA PRO A 81 -3.39 -6.43 14.70
C PRO A 81 -4.68 -5.67 14.37
N VAL A 82 -5.74 -5.82 15.18
CA VAL A 82 -7.04 -5.20 14.89
C VAL A 82 -7.00 -3.66 14.99
N PRO A 83 -6.48 -3.04 16.07
CA PRO A 83 -6.38 -1.58 16.13
C PRO A 83 -5.48 -1.03 15.02
N THR A 84 -4.37 -1.71 14.73
CA THR A 84 -3.44 -1.30 13.67
C THR A 84 -4.10 -1.34 12.29
N ALA A 85 -4.87 -2.39 11.99
CA ALA A 85 -5.64 -2.47 10.76
C ALA A 85 -6.63 -1.30 10.64
N ILE A 86 -7.40 -1.02 11.70
CA ILE A 86 -8.38 0.08 11.71
C ILE A 86 -7.70 1.43 11.51
N MET A 87 -6.60 1.69 12.22
CA MET A 87 -5.83 2.93 12.08
C MET A 87 -5.23 3.07 10.68
N SER A 88 -4.71 1.99 10.10
CA SER A 88 -4.14 1.98 8.74
C SER A 88 -5.22 2.23 7.69
N ILE A 89 -6.36 1.54 7.77
CA ILE A 89 -7.51 1.75 6.88
C ILE A 89 -8.01 3.19 6.97
N THR A 90 -8.06 3.75 8.17
CA THR A 90 -8.46 5.15 8.40
C THR A 90 -7.46 6.11 7.76
N GLY A 91 -6.16 5.93 8.01
CA GLY A 91 -5.10 6.74 7.41
C GLY A 91 -5.09 6.67 5.90
N TRP A 92 -5.20 5.47 5.31
CA TRP A 92 -5.31 5.28 3.87
C TRP A 92 -6.53 5.95 3.28
N THR A 93 -7.68 5.85 3.95
CA THR A 93 -8.92 6.47 3.47
C THR A 93 -8.82 7.99 3.52
N ILE A 94 -8.21 8.57 4.55
CA ILE A 94 -7.97 10.02 4.66
C ILE A 94 -6.99 10.47 3.58
N GLY A 95 -5.85 9.80 3.42
CA GLY A 95 -4.87 10.12 2.38
C GLY A 95 -5.47 10.00 0.97
N ALA A 96 -6.28 8.97 0.74
CA ALA A 96 -7.02 8.77 -0.49
C ALA A 96 -8.08 9.86 -0.73
N ALA A 97 -8.72 10.39 0.32
CA ALA A 97 -9.63 11.53 0.24
C ALA A 97 -8.90 12.77 -0.26
N VAL A 98 -7.72 13.05 0.31
CA VAL A 98 -6.88 14.19 -0.05
C VAL A 98 -6.38 14.04 -1.49
N ALA A 99 -5.81 12.90 -1.86
CA ALA A 99 -5.34 12.64 -3.22
C ALA A 99 -6.48 12.76 -4.27
N PHE A 100 -7.67 12.25 -3.95
CA PHE A 100 -8.85 12.42 -4.79
C PHE A 100 -9.28 13.88 -4.92
N GLY A 101 -9.28 14.64 -3.82
CA GLY A 101 -9.58 16.07 -3.82
C GLY A 101 -8.56 16.86 -4.64
N ILE A 102 -7.27 16.55 -4.52
CA ILE A 102 -6.21 17.16 -5.32
C ILE A 102 -6.44 16.90 -6.81
N GLY A 103 -6.71 15.64 -7.19
CA GLY A 103 -7.02 15.30 -8.58
C GLY A 103 -8.29 16.01 -9.09
N ARG A 104 -9.30 16.16 -8.24
CA ARG A 104 -10.58 16.79 -8.62
C ARG A 104 -10.47 18.30 -8.82
N TRP A 105 -9.70 18.99 -7.99
CA TRP A 105 -9.62 20.46 -8.02
C TRP A 105 -8.49 20.99 -8.89
N PHE A 106 -7.34 20.33 -8.88
CA PHE A 106 -6.15 20.79 -9.60
C PHE A 106 -5.93 20.07 -10.94
N GLY A 107 -6.67 18.99 -11.17
CA GLY A 107 -6.66 18.26 -12.43
C GLY A 107 -5.29 17.64 -12.74
N GLU A 108 -5.09 17.31 -14.01
CA GLU A 108 -3.91 16.60 -14.46
C GLU A 108 -2.62 17.42 -14.35
N SER A 109 -2.68 18.74 -14.50
CA SER A 109 -1.50 19.61 -14.50
C SER A 109 -0.67 19.49 -13.21
N VAL A 110 -1.33 19.45 -12.06
CA VAL A 110 -0.65 19.32 -10.75
C VAL A 110 -0.30 17.88 -10.44
N VAL A 111 -1.22 16.96 -10.68
CA VAL A 111 -1.01 15.53 -10.38
C VAL A 111 0.09 14.93 -11.27
N GLY A 112 0.18 15.38 -12.53
CA GLY A 112 1.23 15.00 -13.47
C GLY A 112 2.63 15.32 -12.96
N MET A 113 2.80 16.40 -12.19
CA MET A 113 4.09 16.72 -11.55
C MET A 113 4.44 15.77 -10.40
N LEU A 114 3.44 15.21 -9.70
CA LEU A 114 3.66 14.31 -8.57
C LEU A 114 3.95 12.87 -9.00
N ILE A 115 3.17 12.33 -9.95
CA ILE A 115 3.20 10.91 -10.30
C ILE A 115 3.45 10.60 -11.78
N GLY A 116 3.50 11.63 -12.63
CA GLY A 116 3.70 11.50 -14.07
C GLY A 116 2.40 11.22 -14.83
N THR A 117 2.18 11.96 -15.90
CA THR A 117 0.97 11.89 -16.75
C THR A 117 0.74 10.50 -17.37
N THR A 118 1.81 9.79 -17.75
CA THR A 118 1.73 8.43 -18.31
C THR A 118 1.10 7.43 -17.34
N ARG A 119 1.43 7.51 -16.05
CA ARG A 119 0.88 6.59 -15.03
C ARG A 119 -0.59 6.86 -14.77
N ILE A 120 -0.97 8.13 -14.74
CA ILE A 120 -2.36 8.58 -14.55
C ILE A 120 -3.25 8.05 -15.69
N HIS A 121 -2.85 8.28 -16.94
CA HIS A 121 -3.57 7.82 -18.14
C HIS A 121 -3.62 6.30 -18.27
N ALA A 122 -2.61 5.58 -17.78
CA ALA A 122 -2.64 4.12 -17.75
C ALA A 122 -3.77 3.57 -16.86
N ILE A 123 -4.16 4.32 -15.82
CA ILE A 123 -5.26 3.97 -14.92
C ILE A 123 -6.61 4.41 -15.49
N GLU A 124 -6.68 5.54 -16.20
CA GLU A 124 -7.92 6.05 -16.81
C GLU A 124 -8.69 4.95 -17.57
N ARG A 125 -7.99 4.20 -18.43
CA ARG A 125 -8.58 3.12 -19.24
C ARG A 125 -9.11 1.94 -18.42
N ARG A 126 -8.68 1.81 -17.17
CA ARG A 126 -9.11 0.75 -16.25
C ARG A 126 -10.31 1.17 -15.40
N ILE A 127 -10.63 2.47 -15.34
CA ILE A 127 -11.77 2.97 -14.57
C ILE A 127 -13.05 2.51 -15.26
N PRO A 128 -13.90 1.72 -14.59
CA PRO A 128 -15.11 1.20 -15.22
C PRO A 128 -16.15 2.30 -15.38
N LYS A 129 -16.80 2.32 -16.55
CA LYS A 129 -17.86 3.29 -16.88
C LYS A 129 -19.20 2.94 -16.24
N THR A 130 -19.43 1.67 -15.94
CA THR A 130 -20.62 1.14 -15.27
C THR A 130 -20.23 0.54 -13.92
N ASN A 131 -21.15 0.55 -12.95
CA ASN A 131 -20.92 0.02 -11.59
C ASN A 131 -19.66 0.56 -10.91
N LEU A 132 -19.40 1.87 -11.05
CA LEU A 132 -18.18 2.54 -10.60
C LEU A 132 -17.82 2.23 -9.14
N PHE A 133 -18.81 2.11 -8.25
CA PHE A 133 -18.57 1.76 -6.84
C PHE A 133 -17.84 0.42 -6.67
N TRP A 134 -18.41 -0.67 -7.19
CA TRP A 134 -17.81 -2.00 -7.12
C TRP A 134 -16.55 -2.10 -7.97
N GLY A 135 -16.51 -1.34 -9.07
CA GLY A 135 -15.32 -1.14 -9.87
C GLY A 135 -14.13 -0.61 -9.08
N VAL A 136 -14.35 0.44 -8.28
CA VAL A 136 -13.31 1.00 -7.40
C VAL A 136 -12.90 -0.01 -6.33
N VAL A 137 -13.85 -0.70 -5.68
CA VAL A 137 -13.54 -1.75 -4.68
C VAL A 137 -12.61 -2.81 -5.28
N ALA A 138 -12.91 -3.30 -6.48
CA ALA A 138 -12.09 -4.29 -7.17
C ALA A 138 -10.74 -3.72 -7.63
N LEU A 139 -10.72 -2.50 -8.17
CA LEU A 139 -9.48 -1.85 -8.61
C LEU A 139 -8.50 -1.61 -7.46
N ARG A 140 -8.98 -1.39 -6.23
CA ARG A 140 -8.14 -1.27 -5.02
C ARG A 140 -7.35 -2.55 -4.73
N MET A 141 -7.77 -3.70 -5.25
CA MET A 141 -7.01 -4.95 -5.15
C MET A 141 -5.86 -5.04 -6.15
N LEU A 142 -5.90 -4.26 -7.22
CA LEU A 142 -4.98 -4.35 -8.36
C LEU A 142 -4.07 -3.13 -8.52
N VAL A 143 -4.47 -1.99 -7.95
CA VAL A 143 -3.80 -0.70 -8.11
C VAL A 143 -3.59 -0.09 -6.73
N SER A 144 -2.42 0.52 -6.52
CA SER A 144 -2.09 1.18 -5.25
C SER A 144 -3.12 2.25 -4.89
N VAL A 145 -3.26 2.49 -3.58
CA VAL A 145 -4.24 3.44 -3.05
C VAL A 145 -4.00 4.82 -3.65
N ASP A 146 -2.75 5.23 -3.72
CA ASP A 146 -2.33 6.58 -4.07
C ASP A 146 -2.67 6.95 -5.52
N ILE A 147 -2.17 6.16 -6.49
CA ILE A 147 -2.28 6.45 -7.92
C ILE A 147 -3.75 6.37 -8.37
N LEU A 148 -4.49 5.36 -7.88
CA LEU A 148 -5.90 5.21 -8.21
C LEU A 148 -6.74 6.37 -7.66
N SER A 149 -6.41 6.91 -6.49
CA SER A 149 -7.12 8.04 -5.89
C SER A 149 -7.01 9.29 -6.75
N TYR A 150 -5.80 9.60 -7.22
CA TYR A 150 -5.56 10.72 -8.13
C TYR A 150 -6.31 10.55 -9.46
N ALA A 151 -6.20 9.37 -10.09
CA ALA A 151 -6.87 9.10 -11.36
C ALA A 151 -8.41 9.18 -11.24
N LEU A 152 -9.00 8.66 -10.17
CA LEU A 152 -10.43 8.78 -9.91
C LEU A 152 -10.85 10.22 -9.62
N GLY A 153 -10.00 11.02 -8.96
CA GLY A 153 -10.24 12.43 -8.74
C GLY A 153 -10.38 13.21 -10.06
N ILE A 154 -9.49 12.94 -11.02
CA ILE A 154 -9.44 13.60 -12.33
C ILE A 154 -10.56 13.09 -13.26
N PHE A 155 -10.66 11.77 -13.47
CA PHE A 155 -11.43 11.21 -14.57
C PHE A 155 -12.83 10.69 -14.19
N SER A 156 -13.10 10.50 -12.89
CA SER A 156 -14.38 9.94 -12.45
C SER A 156 -15.36 11.03 -12.04
N THR A 157 -16.65 10.80 -12.31
CA THR A 157 -17.77 11.63 -11.83
C THR A 157 -18.24 11.21 -10.42
N MET A 158 -17.50 10.33 -9.74
CA MET A 158 -17.91 9.79 -8.44
C MET A 158 -17.99 10.92 -7.39
N PRO A 159 -19.04 10.97 -6.55
CA PRO A 159 -19.06 11.87 -5.40
C PRO A 159 -18.13 11.34 -4.29
N LEU A 160 -17.51 12.26 -3.54
CA LEU A 160 -16.50 11.95 -2.53
C LEU A 160 -16.97 10.88 -1.54
N GLY A 161 -18.18 11.00 -0.98
CA GLY A 161 -18.70 10.04 0.01
C GLY A 161 -18.78 8.60 -0.52
N ARG A 162 -19.28 8.40 -1.76
CA ARG A 162 -19.32 7.06 -2.37
C ARG A 162 -17.90 6.53 -2.62
N TYR A 163 -16.99 7.39 -3.04
CA TYR A 163 -15.60 7.04 -3.28
C TYR A 163 -14.87 6.62 -1.99
N LEU A 164 -15.10 7.32 -0.88
CA LEU A 164 -14.52 6.99 0.42
C LEU A 164 -15.02 5.63 0.91
N LEU A 165 -16.32 5.36 0.78
CA LEU A 165 -16.87 4.05 1.13
C LEU A 165 -16.28 2.93 0.28
N ALA A 166 -16.21 3.11 -1.05
CA ALA A 166 -15.60 2.13 -1.94
C ALA A 166 -14.12 1.89 -1.61
N THR A 167 -13.40 2.96 -1.27
CA THR A 167 -11.99 2.88 -0.88
C THR A 167 -11.82 2.14 0.44
N ALA A 168 -12.58 2.51 1.48
CA ALA A 168 -12.52 1.86 2.79
C ALA A 168 -12.78 0.36 2.69
N ILE A 169 -13.79 -0.05 1.90
CA ILE A 169 -14.09 -1.47 1.65
C ILE A 169 -12.96 -2.14 0.86
N GLY A 170 -12.45 -1.49 -0.19
CA GLY A 170 -11.41 -2.04 -1.05
C GLY A 170 -10.07 -2.25 -0.35
N VAL A 171 -9.71 -1.38 0.62
CA VAL A 171 -8.45 -1.48 1.36
C VAL A 171 -8.56 -2.35 2.62
N LEU A 172 -9.78 -2.68 3.07
CA LEU A 172 -10.01 -3.46 4.28
C LEU A 172 -9.25 -4.79 4.32
N PRO A 173 -9.25 -5.62 3.25
CA PRO A 173 -8.51 -6.89 3.28
C PRO A 173 -7.01 -6.70 3.49
N PHE A 174 -6.43 -5.67 2.89
CA PHE A 174 -4.99 -5.38 3.01
C PHE A 174 -4.63 -4.89 4.41
N GLY A 175 -5.47 -4.04 5.01
CA GLY A 175 -5.24 -3.51 6.36
C GLY A 175 -5.14 -4.63 7.39
N PHE A 176 -6.09 -5.57 7.33
CA PHE A 176 -6.04 -6.75 8.19
C PHE A 176 -4.88 -7.68 7.83
N TYR A 177 -4.67 -7.98 6.54
CA TYR A 177 -3.60 -8.88 6.11
C TYR A 177 -2.22 -8.44 6.64
N PHE A 178 -1.83 -7.19 6.40
CA PHE A 178 -0.52 -6.70 6.84
C PHE A 178 -0.42 -6.56 8.36
N ALA A 179 -1.49 -6.14 9.03
CA ALA A 179 -1.47 -6.03 10.49
C ALA A 179 -1.33 -7.41 11.17
N TYR A 180 -2.01 -8.44 10.68
CA TYR A 180 -1.83 -9.80 11.17
C TYR A 180 -0.46 -10.37 10.80
N ALA A 181 0.03 -10.11 9.59
CA ALA A 181 1.37 -10.52 9.17
C ALA A 181 2.46 -9.96 10.10
N GLY A 182 2.30 -8.72 10.55
CA GLY A 182 3.23 -8.06 11.48
C GLY A 182 3.28 -8.69 12.88
N THR A 183 2.24 -9.46 13.27
CA THR A 183 2.19 -10.18 14.56
C THR A 183 2.64 -11.64 14.47
N LEU A 184 2.86 -12.17 13.26
CA LEU A 184 3.30 -13.55 13.11
C LEU A 184 4.67 -13.76 13.74
N PRO A 185 4.95 -14.93 14.34
CA PRO A 185 6.29 -15.25 14.81
C PRO A 185 7.33 -15.05 13.70
N LEU A 186 8.47 -14.47 14.05
CA LEU A 186 9.50 -14.08 13.09
C LEU A 186 9.93 -15.23 12.17
N ALA A 187 9.97 -16.47 12.68
CA ALA A 187 10.26 -17.67 11.89
C ALA A 187 9.30 -17.83 10.69
N TYR A 188 8.00 -17.58 10.87
CA TYR A 188 7.02 -17.67 9.78
C TYR A 188 7.19 -16.51 8.79
N GLN A 189 7.53 -15.31 9.26
CA GLN A 189 7.78 -14.17 8.38
C GLN A 189 9.03 -14.40 7.51
N VAL A 190 10.12 -14.90 8.12
CA VAL A 190 11.36 -15.27 7.41
C VAL A 190 11.11 -16.42 6.44
N LEU A 191 10.34 -17.44 6.84
CA LEU A 191 9.95 -18.53 5.94
C LEU A 191 9.13 -18.01 4.75
N ALA A 192 8.15 -17.15 4.97
CA ALA A 192 7.36 -16.54 3.91
C ALA A 192 8.24 -15.73 2.95
N LEU A 193 9.19 -14.96 3.47
CA LEU A 193 10.17 -14.23 2.67
C LEU A 193 11.07 -15.18 1.86
N ALA A 194 11.58 -16.25 2.47
CA ALA A 194 12.39 -17.26 1.78
C ALA A 194 11.61 -17.96 0.66
N LEU A 195 10.34 -18.31 0.90
CA LEU A 195 9.46 -18.88 -0.11
C LEU A 195 9.19 -17.88 -1.24
N ALA A 196 8.88 -16.62 -0.93
CA ALA A 196 8.69 -15.58 -1.92
C ALA A 196 9.95 -15.37 -2.79
N LEU A 197 11.14 -15.37 -2.17
CA LEU A 197 12.43 -15.33 -2.85
C LEU A 197 12.65 -16.54 -3.76
N SER A 198 12.33 -17.74 -3.28
CA SER A 198 12.46 -18.96 -4.07
C SER A 198 11.54 -18.95 -5.30
N LEU A 199 10.28 -18.52 -5.14
CA LEU A 199 9.32 -18.41 -6.23
C LEU A 199 9.74 -17.32 -7.22
N ALA A 200 10.21 -16.18 -6.72
CA ALA A 200 10.77 -15.12 -7.53
C ALA A 200 11.98 -15.62 -8.35
N MET A 201 12.89 -16.38 -7.72
CA MET A 201 14.05 -16.97 -8.40
C MET A 201 13.60 -17.95 -9.49
N VAL A 202 12.65 -18.85 -9.21
CA VAL A 202 12.11 -19.79 -10.21
C VAL A 202 11.47 -19.02 -11.37
N ALA A 203 10.68 -17.99 -11.09
CA ALA A 203 10.10 -17.16 -12.14
C ALA A 203 11.20 -16.49 -12.98
N LEU A 204 12.21 -15.89 -12.35
CA LEU A 204 13.33 -15.26 -13.06
C LEU A 204 14.10 -16.26 -13.93
N VAL A 205 14.34 -17.46 -13.44
CA VAL A 205 15.00 -18.54 -14.19
C VAL A 205 14.13 -19.00 -15.36
N GLN A 206 12.83 -19.24 -15.15
CA GLN A 206 11.93 -19.67 -16.23
C GLN A 206 11.75 -18.60 -17.32
N TYR A 207 11.61 -17.33 -16.93
CA TYR A 207 11.50 -16.22 -17.88
C TYR A 207 12.85 -15.86 -18.52
N GLY A 208 13.97 -16.14 -17.83
CA GLY A 208 15.33 -15.98 -18.33
C GLY A 208 15.74 -17.07 -19.34
N ILE A 209 15.44 -18.34 -19.03
CA ILE A 209 15.79 -19.51 -19.86
C ILE A 209 14.89 -19.63 -21.11
N ARG A 210 13.60 -19.26 -21.05
CA ARG A 210 12.66 -19.38 -22.19
C ARG A 210 12.96 -18.46 -23.38
N ARG A 211 14.08 -17.73 -23.40
CA ARG A 211 14.47 -16.81 -24.48
C ARG A 211 15.97 -16.81 -24.80
N GLU A 212 16.64 -17.95 -24.64
CA GLU A 212 17.85 -18.19 -25.44
C GLU A 212 17.41 -18.84 -26.75
N PRO A 213 17.70 -18.26 -27.93
CA PRO A 213 17.58 -18.99 -29.19
C PRO A 213 18.60 -20.14 -29.25
#